data_AF-A0AAX4FND1-F1
#
_entry.id   AF-A0AAX4FND1-F1
#
_cell.length_a   1.000
_cell.length_b   1.000
_cell.length_c   1.000
_cell.angle_alpha   90.00
_cell.angle_beta   90.00
_cell.angle_gamma   90.00
#
_symmetry.space_group_name_H-M   'P 1'
#
loop_
_entity.id
_entity.type
_entity.pdbx_description
1 polymer ?
#
loop_
_entity_poly.entity_id
_entity_poly.type
_entity_poly.pdbx_seq_one_letter_code
_entity_poly.pdbx_strand_id
1 'polypeptide(L)'
;MNTDEYRALWAPYNYEPWTAEMEVFHNPNAKHPLNPALLPEAAHWLPVNGEMDCKTFFKNTVLRSRTLIQDAEQPVPTVDDLMFQETSDSEE
;
A
#
# COMPACT_ATOMS: atom_id res chain seq x y z
N MET A 1 -11.76 11.54 6.96
CA MET A 1 -12.01 10.60 5.83
C MET A 1 -12.79 11.23 4.68
N ASN A 2 -12.95 12.56 4.58
CA ASN A 2 -13.68 13.18 3.45
C ASN A 2 -13.27 14.66 3.23
N THR A 3 -12.02 15.00 3.52
CA THR A 3 -11.48 16.33 3.18
C THR A 3 -11.00 16.31 1.73
N ASP A 4 -10.97 17.47 1.09
CA ASP A 4 -10.41 17.61 -0.26
C ASP A 4 -8.92 17.23 -0.28
N GLU A 5 -8.20 17.53 0.80
CA GLU A 5 -6.81 17.12 1.01
C GLU A 5 -6.64 15.60 0.96
N TYR A 6 -7.51 14.84 1.63
CA TYR A 6 -7.48 13.37 1.58
C TYR A 6 -7.80 12.85 0.18
N ARG A 7 -8.80 13.42 -0.49
CA ARG A 7 -9.19 13.02 -1.85
C ARG A 7 -8.08 13.30 -2.87
N ALA A 8 -7.30 14.35 -2.66
CA ALA A 8 -6.19 14.72 -3.54
C ALA A 8 -5.03 13.70 -3.53
N LEU A 9 -4.91 12.88 -2.49
CA LEU A 9 -3.93 11.79 -2.42
C LEU A 9 -4.17 10.71 -3.50
N TRP A 10 -5.40 10.63 -4.03
CA TRP A 10 -5.83 9.59 -4.94
C TRP A 10 -5.91 10.01 -6.42
N ALA A 11 -5.22 11.09 -6.81
CA ALA A 11 -5.17 11.52 -8.20
C ALA A 11 -4.73 10.35 -9.13
N PRO A 12 -5.42 10.10 -10.25
CA PRO A 12 -6.38 10.98 -10.95
C PRO A 12 -7.83 10.90 -10.44
N TYR A 13 -8.12 10.07 -9.45
CA TYR A 13 -9.45 9.96 -8.87
C TYR A 13 -9.70 11.06 -7.83
N ASN A 14 -10.98 11.25 -7.48
CA ASN A 14 -11.41 12.10 -6.37
C ASN A 14 -12.01 11.28 -5.22
N TYR A 15 -11.74 9.97 -5.21
CA TYR A 15 -12.21 8.99 -4.24
C TYR A 15 -11.11 7.97 -3.98
N GLU A 16 -11.19 7.29 -2.84
CA GLU A 16 -10.29 6.19 -2.48
C GLU A 16 -10.64 4.94 -3.28
N PRO A 17 -9.73 4.41 -4.11
CA PRO A 17 -9.97 3.19 -4.87
C PRO A 17 -9.81 1.96 -3.99
N TRP A 18 -10.72 1.00 -4.16
CA TRP A 18 -10.77 -0.23 -3.36
C TRP A 18 -9.52 -1.12 -3.48
N THR A 19 -8.78 -0.98 -4.58
CA THR A 19 -7.58 -1.75 -4.95
C THR A 19 -6.27 -1.07 -4.61
N ALA A 20 -6.30 0.19 -4.15
CA ALA A 20 -5.09 1.01 -4.00
C ALA A 20 -4.02 0.39 -3.08
N GLU A 21 -4.47 -0.34 -2.06
CA GLU A 21 -3.63 -0.96 -1.03
C GLU A 21 -3.47 -2.47 -1.23
N MET A 22 -3.93 -3.00 -2.37
CA MET A 22 -3.78 -4.41 -2.70
C MET A 22 -2.42 -4.67 -3.35
N GLU A 23 -1.76 -5.74 -2.94
CA GLU A 23 -0.56 -6.25 -3.59
C GLU A 23 -0.85 -7.58 -4.30
N VAL A 24 -0.41 -7.70 -5.55
CA VAL A 24 -0.65 -8.87 -6.40
C VAL A 24 0.69 -9.42 -6.89
N PHE A 25 1.02 -10.61 -6.42
CA PHE A 25 2.23 -11.34 -6.83
C PHE A 25 1.91 -12.27 -7.99
N HIS A 26 2.47 -11.98 -9.15
CA HIS A 26 2.21 -12.76 -10.37
C HIS A 26 3.12 -13.98 -10.44
N ASN A 27 2.50 -15.15 -10.56
CA ASN A 27 3.23 -16.38 -10.87
C ASN A 27 3.49 -16.45 -12.39
N PRO A 28 4.76 -16.45 -12.85
CA PRO A 28 5.09 -16.48 -14.28
C PRO A 28 4.68 -17.80 -14.95
N ASN A 29 4.46 -18.86 -14.17
CA ASN A 29 4.04 -20.17 -14.64
C ASN A 29 2.52 -20.39 -14.52
N ALA A 30 1.75 -19.34 -14.25
CA ALA A 30 0.30 -19.46 -14.14
C ALA A 30 -0.31 -19.93 -15.47
N LYS A 31 -1.13 -21.00 -15.43
CA LYS A 31 -1.85 -21.51 -16.60
C LYS A 31 -2.82 -20.47 -17.19
N HIS A 32 -3.38 -19.62 -16.34
CA HIS A 32 -4.29 -18.53 -16.69
C HIS A 32 -3.80 -17.27 -15.97
N PRO A 33 -2.87 -16.50 -16.56
CA PRO A 33 -2.31 -15.32 -15.92
C PRO A 33 -3.39 -14.25 -15.75
N LEU A 34 -3.36 -13.56 -14.60
CA LEU A 34 -4.25 -12.43 -14.33
C LEU A 34 -3.79 -11.23 -15.15
N ASN A 35 -4.69 -10.65 -15.95
CA ASN A 35 -4.40 -9.38 -16.62
C ASN A 35 -4.36 -8.25 -15.58
N PRO A 36 -3.24 -7.51 -15.41
CA PRO A 36 -3.15 -6.41 -14.46
C PRO A 36 -4.25 -5.34 -14.63
N ALA A 37 -4.76 -5.15 -15.85
CA ALA A 37 -5.86 -4.21 -16.11
C ALA A 37 -7.17 -4.54 -15.36
N LEU A 38 -7.30 -5.73 -14.77
CA LEU A 38 -8.44 -6.11 -13.94
C LEU A 38 -8.35 -5.54 -12.50
N LEU A 39 -7.14 -5.22 -12.02
CA LEU A 39 -6.89 -4.62 -10.70
C LEU A 39 -5.95 -3.42 -10.88
N PRO A 40 -6.36 -2.38 -11.62
CA PRO A 40 -5.44 -1.40 -12.18
C PRO A 40 -4.71 -0.54 -11.14
N GLU A 41 -5.30 -0.36 -9.95
CA GLU A 41 -4.70 0.40 -8.86
C GLU A 41 -3.83 -0.43 -7.91
N ALA A 42 -3.84 -1.76 -8.03
CA ALA A 42 -3.05 -2.63 -7.17
C ALA A 42 -1.56 -2.54 -7.49
N ALA A 43 -0.71 -2.72 -6.49
CA ALA A 43 0.71 -2.93 -6.71
C ALA A 43 0.92 -4.32 -7.31
N HIS A 44 1.60 -4.39 -8.45
CA HIS A 44 1.87 -5.64 -9.16
C HIS A 44 3.34 -6.01 -9.08
N TRP A 45 3.61 -7.14 -8.45
CA TRP A 45 4.93 -7.73 -8.35
C TRP A 45 5.12 -8.77 -9.46
N LEU A 46 6.09 -8.53 -10.34
CA LEU A 46 6.35 -9.30 -11.54
C LEU A 46 7.81 -9.79 -11.54
N PRO A 47 8.07 -11.08 -11.77
CA PRO A 47 9.43 -11.54 -11.95
C PRO A 47 9.94 -11.12 -13.34
N VAL A 48 10.95 -10.24 -13.36
CA VAL A 48 11.61 -9.74 -14.58
C VAL A 48 13.10 -10.02 -14.44
N ASN A 49 13.66 -10.79 -15.38
CA ASN A 49 15.09 -11.15 -15.40
C ASN A 49 15.62 -11.82 -14.11
N GLY A 50 14.75 -12.53 -13.37
CA GLY A 50 15.11 -13.20 -12.12
C GLY A 50 15.00 -12.32 -10.87
N GLU A 51 14.63 -11.05 -11.02
CA GLU A 51 14.34 -10.12 -9.92
C GLU A 51 12.84 -9.82 -9.85
N MET A 52 12.37 -9.40 -8.68
CA MET A 52 10.98 -8.97 -8.49
C MET A 52 10.88 -7.46 -8.75
N ASP A 53 10.25 -7.10 -9.86
CA ASP A 53 9.91 -5.72 -10.21
C ASP A 53 8.53 -5.36 -9.63
N CYS A 54 8.40 -4.17 -9.04
CA CYS A 54 7.14 -3.69 -8.47
C CYS A 54 6.59 -2.53 -9.30
N LYS A 55 5.37 -2.71 -9.81
CA LYS A 55 4.64 -1.67 -10.53
C LYS A 55 3.50 -1.18 -9.68
N THR A 56 3.63 0.04 -9.16
CA THR A 56 2.60 0.72 -8.37
C THR A 56 1.89 1.77 -9.21
N PHE A 57 0.58 1.92 -9.00
CA PHE A 57 -0.23 2.95 -9.65
C PHE A 57 -0.13 4.29 -8.92
N PHE A 58 -0.26 4.27 -7.59
CA PHE A 58 -0.07 5.46 -6.76
C PHE A 58 1.36 5.55 -6.24
N LYS A 59 1.88 6.78 -6.19
CA LYS A 59 3.18 7.08 -5.60
C LYS A 59 3.18 6.87 -4.09
N ASN A 60 2.06 7.19 -3.45
CA ASN A 60 1.93 7.21 -1.99
C ASN A 60 0.93 6.13 -1.56
N THR A 61 1.32 5.35 -0.56
CA THR A 61 0.45 4.47 0.22
C THR A 61 -0.22 5.32 1.29
N VAL A 62 -1.54 5.41 1.31
CA VAL A 62 -2.27 6.37 2.16
C VAL A 62 -2.79 5.69 3.42
N LEU A 63 -3.10 4.39 3.34
CA LEU A 63 -3.66 3.63 4.45
C LEU A 63 -2.79 2.45 4.81
N ARG A 64 -1.94 2.65 5.82
CA ARG A 64 -1.18 1.58 6.44
C ARG A 64 -1.82 1.18 7.76
N SER A 65 -2.18 -0.10 7.90
CA SER A 65 -2.45 -0.70 9.21
C SER A 65 -1.19 -1.40 9.73
N ARG A 66 -0.91 -1.27 11.02
CA ARG A 66 0.19 -1.97 11.70
C ARG A 66 -0.41 -2.76 12.85
N THR A 67 -0.16 -4.06 12.87
CA THR A 67 -0.40 -4.87 14.07
C THR A 67 0.85 -4.82 14.93
N LEU A 68 0.73 -4.34 16.17
CA LEU A 68 1.82 -4.36 17.13
C LEU A 68 1.73 -5.65 17.95
N ILE A 69 2.78 -6.47 17.89
CA ILE A 69 2.92 -7.62 18.79
C ILE A 69 3.61 -7.12 20.06
N GLN A 70 2.93 -7.26 21.20
CA GLN A 70 3.42 -6.84 22.50
C GLN A 70 3.45 -8.00 23.47
N ASP A 71 4.27 -7.86 24.51
CA ASP A 71 4.20 -8.74 25.68
C ASP A 71 2.88 -8.50 26.43
N ALA A 72 2.33 -9.55 27.05
CA ALA A 72 1.04 -9.51 27.72
C ALA A 72 1.01 -8.54 28.91
N GLU A 73 2.18 -8.28 29.53
CA GLU A 73 2.31 -7.36 30.67
C GLU A 73 2.44 -5.90 30.24
N GLN A 74 2.63 -5.63 28.93
CA GLN A 74 2.68 -4.25 28.45
C GLN A 74 1.28 -3.64 28.37
N PRO A 75 1.13 -2.36 28.76
CA PRO A 75 -0.12 -1.65 28.59
C PRO A 75 -0.46 -1.52 27.10
N VAL A 76 -1.77 -1.54 26.80
CA VAL A 76 -2.28 -1.26 25.46
C VAL A 76 -1.85 0.16 25.07
N PRO A 77 -1.19 0.36 23.91
CA PRO A 77 -0.75 1.67 23.45
C PRO A 77 -1.94 2.61 23.28
N THR A 78 -1.74 3.87 23.64
CA THR A 78 -2.71 4.92 23.35
C THR A 78 -2.60 5.36 21.89
N VAL A 79 -3.60 6.10 21.41
CA VAL A 79 -3.54 6.69 20.06
C VAL A 79 -2.30 7.57 19.92
N ASP A 80 -1.98 8.37 20.94
CA ASP A 80 -0.83 9.28 20.92
C ASP A 80 0.52 8.53 20.85
N ASP A 81 0.63 7.35 21.48
CA ASP A 81 1.81 6.48 21.37
C ASP A 81 1.98 5.89 19.96
N LEU A 82 0.90 5.84 19.18
CA LEU A 82 0.85 5.26 17.84
C LEU A 82 0.88 6.31 16.73
N MET A 83 0.75 7.60 17.06
CA MET A 83 0.88 8.69 16.10
C MET A 83 2.30 8.69 15.55
N PHE A 84 2.40 8.60 14.22
CA PHE A 84 3.67 8.50 13.53
C PHE A 84 4.54 9.73 13.81
N GLN A 85 5.76 9.54 14.32
CA GLN A 85 6.82 10.53 14.11
C GLN A 85 7.00 10.67 12.61
N GLU A 86 7.08 11.91 12.12
CA GLU A 86 7.27 12.22 10.70
C GLU A 86 8.37 11.32 10.13
N THR A 87 8.01 10.54 9.11
CA THR A 87 9.00 9.81 8.34
C THR A 87 9.91 10.86 7.72
N SER A 88 11.17 10.94 8.16
CA SER A 88 12.17 11.69 7.43
C SER A 88 12.15 11.17 6.00
N ASP A 89 11.78 12.03 5.05
CA ASP A 89 11.91 11.73 3.64
C ASP A 89 13.30 11.15 3.43
N SER A 90 13.35 9.95 2.85
CA SER A 90 14.62 9.38 2.43
C SER A 90 15.17 10.35 1.39
N GLU A 91 16.25 11.05 1.75
CA GLU A 91 16.93 12.03 0.92
C GLU A 91 17.21 11.46 -0.48
N GLU A 92 17.08 12.34 -1.49
CA GLU A 92 17.20 12.14 -2.94
C GLU A 92 18.38 11.27 -3.42
#